data_AF-A0A8H7RUI0-F1
#
_entry.id   AF-A0A8H7RUI0-F1
#
_cell.length_a   1.000
_cell.length_b   1.000
_cell.length_c   1.000
_cell.angle_alpha   90.00
_cell.angle_beta   90.00
_cell.angle_gamma   90.00
#
_symmetry.space_group_name_H-M   'P 1'
#
loop_
_entity.id
_entity.type
_entity.pdbx_description
1 polymer ?
#
loop_
_entity_poly.entity_id
_entity_poly.type
_entity_poly.pdbx_seq_one_letter_code
_entity_poly.pdbx_strand_id
1 'polypeptide(L)'
;MTHKKKKHHHNSDQQQHHQPNLDLPKLPDHDQPIADQLQQLLQQQPQQQTLQQQTPPDLILTHGYAYLSLEGTFIDSIAQHDTIPNHMVENRIKRDGSSKSHVTILHPKELNQALEAANIELPKKKYKSQALKKLIQWIIDHVGEPSNWSKQEDWPKDLGLAYVEKQQDDDDDKTVKSKAYFHVLHWPFGHKIRQMLHLEPAFFHVTVGFDPKDVHGLYKGPGTLVSLMDHRHNRFDYTQEEQTIIQLTYLLKLSPQYTKDEMFLNALVNQCTYYQNILDARSIKWRFIQQFITTSTQEVDETWFDASEVPIFSP
;
A
#
# COMPACT_ATOMS: atom_id res chain seq x y z
N MET A 1 63.20 24.02 18.44
CA MET A 1 61.85 24.49 18.85
C MET A 1 61.19 23.39 19.65
N THR A 2 60.61 23.75 20.79
CA THR A 2 60.38 22.91 21.97
C THR A 2 59.08 22.09 21.90
N HIS A 3 59.18 20.77 22.09
CA HIS A 3 58.03 19.88 22.27
C HIS A 3 57.49 19.98 23.70
N LYS A 4 56.30 20.55 23.87
CA LYS A 4 55.54 20.54 25.12
C LYS A 4 54.70 19.26 25.21
N LYS A 5 55.08 18.35 26.12
CA LYS A 5 54.25 17.23 26.60
C LYS A 5 53.12 17.79 27.47
N LYS A 6 51.86 17.56 27.08
CA LYS A 6 50.68 17.74 27.95
C LYS A 6 50.43 16.46 28.74
N LYS A 7 50.44 16.57 30.08
CA LYS A 7 49.98 15.54 31.01
C LYS A 7 48.46 15.54 31.03
N HIS A 8 47.83 14.39 30.77
CA HIS A 8 46.42 14.16 31.06
C HIS A 8 46.29 13.67 32.51
N HIS A 9 45.49 14.39 33.31
CA HIS A 9 44.99 13.93 34.60
C HIS A 9 43.82 12.97 34.36
N HIS A 10 43.90 11.80 34.99
CA HIS A 10 42.87 10.79 35.04
C HIS A 10 42.03 11.09 36.28
N ASN A 11 40.80 11.56 36.09
CA ASN A 11 39.83 11.75 37.17
C ASN A 11 38.85 10.58 37.10
N SER A 12 38.98 9.65 38.04
CA SER A 12 38.12 8.49 38.19
C SER A 12 36.99 8.82 39.15
N ASP A 13 35.89 9.35 38.62
CA ASP A 13 34.63 9.52 39.36
C ASP A 13 33.84 8.21 39.29
N GLN A 14 33.68 7.57 40.46
CA GLN A 14 32.80 6.42 40.65
C GLN A 14 31.34 6.91 40.64
N GLN A 15 30.65 6.73 39.52
CA GLN A 15 29.19 6.85 39.46
C GLN A 15 28.55 5.53 39.91
N GLN A 16 27.85 5.57 41.04
CA GLN A 16 26.99 4.48 41.50
C GLN A 16 25.70 4.48 40.65
N HIS A 17 25.54 3.46 39.80
CA HIS A 17 24.29 3.20 39.10
C HIS A 17 23.26 2.61 40.05
N HIS A 18 22.24 3.38 40.42
CA HIS A 18 20.98 2.83 40.89
C HIS A 18 20.21 2.27 39.69
N GLN A 19 20.09 0.95 39.61
CA GLN A 19 19.15 0.30 38.69
C GLN A 19 17.72 0.51 39.22
N PRO A 20 16.81 1.12 38.44
CA PRO A 20 15.40 1.09 38.77
C PRO A 20 14.90 -0.35 38.62
N ASN A 21 14.19 -0.83 39.64
CA ASN A 21 13.49 -2.10 39.60
C ASN A 21 12.33 -1.94 38.59
N LEU A 22 12.55 -2.35 37.35
CA LEU A 22 11.51 -2.41 36.32
C LEU A 22 10.68 -3.67 36.60
N ASP A 23 9.50 -3.48 37.20
CA ASP A 23 8.47 -4.52 37.24
C ASP A 23 8.10 -4.85 35.79
N LEU A 24 8.62 -5.99 35.30
CA LEU A 24 8.24 -6.55 34.01
C LEU A 24 6.73 -6.84 34.05
N PRO A 25 5.94 -6.38 33.06
CA PRO A 25 4.54 -6.74 32.96
C PRO A 25 4.44 -8.26 32.90
N LYS A 26 3.56 -8.84 33.73
CA LYS A 26 3.26 -10.28 33.68
C LYS A 26 2.79 -10.62 32.28
N LEU A 27 3.48 -11.56 31.63
CA LEU A 27 3.03 -12.15 30.36
C LEU A 27 1.60 -12.67 30.54
N PRO A 28 0.70 -12.42 29.57
CA PRO A 28 -0.67 -12.92 29.62
C PRO A 28 -0.68 -14.46 29.62
N ASP A 29 -1.66 -15.05 30.32
CA ASP A 29 -1.88 -16.49 30.32
C ASP A 29 -2.09 -16.99 28.88
N HIS A 30 -1.25 -17.95 28.47
CA HIS A 30 -1.23 -18.53 27.12
C HIS A 30 -2.46 -19.42 26.80
N ASP A 31 -3.37 -19.62 27.76
CA ASP A 31 -4.51 -20.53 27.61
C ASP A 31 -5.81 -19.86 27.14
N GLN A 32 -5.85 -18.53 26.97
CA GLN A 32 -6.99 -17.88 26.31
C GLN A 32 -6.87 -18.02 24.79
N PRO A 33 -7.94 -18.37 24.07
CA PRO A 33 -7.93 -18.40 22.61
C PRO A 33 -7.52 -17.02 22.08
N ILE A 34 -6.50 -16.98 21.22
CA ILE A 34 -6.01 -15.75 20.56
C ILE A 34 -7.17 -14.95 19.94
N ALA A 35 -8.22 -15.64 19.48
CA ALA A 35 -9.44 -15.01 18.95
C ALA A 35 -10.18 -14.13 19.97
N ASP A 36 -10.29 -14.54 21.23
CA ASP A 36 -10.98 -13.78 22.28
C ASP A 36 -10.14 -12.60 22.75
N GLN A 37 -8.81 -12.80 22.88
CA GLN A 37 -7.88 -11.70 23.15
C GLN A 37 -7.85 -10.69 22.00
N LEU A 38 -7.88 -11.14 20.75
CA LEU A 38 -7.98 -10.29 19.56
C LEU A 38 -9.30 -9.53 19.53
N GLN A 39 -10.41 -10.19 19.82
CA GLN A 39 -11.72 -9.55 19.84
C GLN A 39 -11.81 -8.52 20.98
N GLN A 40 -11.22 -8.81 22.14
CA GLN A 40 -11.07 -7.84 23.22
C GLN A 40 -10.11 -6.73 22.84
N LEU A 41 -8.96 -6.96 22.22
CA LEU A 41 -8.04 -5.91 21.76
C LEU A 41 -8.66 -5.02 20.67
N LEU A 42 -9.43 -5.61 19.76
CA LEU A 42 -10.21 -4.87 18.75
C LEU A 42 -11.32 -4.02 19.40
N GLN A 43 -11.89 -4.46 20.52
CA GLN A 43 -12.91 -3.72 21.30
C GLN A 43 -12.32 -2.74 22.32
N GLN A 44 -11.13 -3.03 22.84
CA GLN A 44 -10.42 -2.30 23.89
C GLN A 44 -9.38 -1.35 23.30
N GLN A 45 -9.27 -1.22 21.97
CA GLN A 45 -8.44 -0.18 21.37
C GLN A 45 -8.71 1.14 22.11
N PRO A 46 -7.75 1.63 22.92
CA PRO A 46 -7.93 2.87 23.62
C PRO A 46 -7.82 3.95 22.57
N GLN A 47 -8.94 4.42 22.03
CA GLN A 47 -9.05 5.75 21.44
C GLN A 47 -7.87 6.19 20.53
N GLN A 48 -7.25 5.27 19.78
CA GLN A 48 -6.25 5.62 18.76
C GLN A 48 -6.91 6.09 17.45
N GLN A 49 -8.19 6.42 17.52
CA GLN A 49 -8.62 7.80 17.35
C GLN A 49 -10.03 7.92 17.89
N THR A 50 -10.21 8.60 19.02
CA THR A 50 -11.42 9.42 19.17
C THR A 50 -11.36 10.39 17.99
N LEU A 51 -11.98 10.03 16.86
CA LEU A 51 -12.38 10.93 15.78
C LEU A 51 -13.41 11.91 16.37
N GLN A 52 -12.97 12.74 17.31
CA GLN A 52 -13.61 13.98 17.66
C GLN A 52 -13.58 14.80 16.38
N GLN A 53 -14.70 14.81 15.66
CA GLN A 53 -14.97 15.74 14.56
C GLN A 53 -13.74 16.00 13.68
N GLN A 54 -13.17 14.94 13.08
CA GLN A 54 -12.12 15.18 12.09
C GLN A 54 -12.78 16.01 10.99
N THR A 55 -12.32 17.24 10.84
CA THR A 55 -12.61 18.05 9.67
C THR A 55 -12.36 17.18 8.45
N PRO A 56 -13.25 17.22 7.43
CA PRO A 56 -13.05 16.46 6.20
C PRO A 56 -11.59 16.61 5.74
N PRO A 57 -10.92 15.51 5.38
CA PRO A 57 -9.54 15.56 4.97
C PRO A 57 -9.46 16.51 3.79
N ASP A 58 -8.49 17.41 3.85
CA ASP A 58 -8.16 18.26 2.71
C ASP A 58 -7.62 17.32 1.63
N LEU A 59 -8.50 16.98 0.69
CA LEU A 59 -8.26 16.15 -0.48
C LEU A 59 -8.60 16.96 -1.72
N ILE A 60 -7.72 16.90 -2.72
CA ILE A 60 -7.87 17.64 -3.96
C ILE A 60 -7.44 16.76 -5.13
N LEU A 61 -8.24 16.71 -6.18
CA LEU A 61 -7.82 16.13 -7.46
C LEU A 61 -6.94 17.14 -8.18
N THR A 62 -5.71 16.74 -8.48
CA THR A 62 -4.73 17.53 -9.20
C THR A 62 -4.32 16.81 -10.47
N HIS A 63 -3.58 17.52 -11.32
CA HIS A 63 -2.99 16.91 -12.50
C HIS A 63 -1.52 17.33 -12.65
N GLY A 64 -0.70 16.38 -13.07
CA GLY A 64 0.63 16.67 -13.59
C GLY A 64 0.59 17.03 -15.08
N TYR A 65 1.69 16.76 -15.78
CA TYR A 65 1.75 16.97 -17.24
C TYR A 65 0.79 16.06 -18.02
N ALA A 66 0.66 14.79 -17.59
CA ALA A 66 -0.12 13.77 -18.28
C ALA A 66 -0.80 12.77 -17.34
N TYR A 67 -0.75 12.98 -16.02
CA TYR A 67 -1.34 12.09 -15.03
C TYR A 67 -2.34 12.85 -14.15
N LEU A 68 -3.25 12.11 -13.52
CA LEU A 68 -4.21 12.62 -12.55
C LEU A 68 -3.88 12.01 -11.19
N SER A 69 -3.88 12.84 -10.15
CA SER A 69 -3.53 12.42 -8.79
C SER A 69 -4.46 12.99 -7.74
N LEU A 70 -4.48 12.34 -6.58
CA LEU A 70 -5.05 12.87 -5.34
C LEU A 70 -3.92 13.45 -4.49
N GLU A 71 -4.07 14.69 -4.04
CA GLU A 71 -3.15 15.40 -3.14
C GLU A 71 -3.91 15.92 -1.93
N GLY A 72 -3.18 16.46 -0.96
CA GLY A 72 -3.71 17.20 0.18
C GLY A 72 -3.06 16.79 1.49
N THR A 73 -3.37 17.51 2.58
CA THR A 73 -2.68 17.31 3.87
C THR A 73 -2.86 15.91 4.44
N PHE A 74 -3.97 15.23 4.12
CA PHE A 74 -4.19 13.84 4.47
C PHE A 74 -3.24 12.87 3.74
N ILE A 75 -2.95 13.12 2.46
CA ILE A 75 -1.96 12.32 1.71
C ILE A 75 -0.55 12.62 2.18
N ASP A 76 -0.27 13.88 2.54
CA ASP A 76 1.01 14.28 3.12
C ASP A 76 1.26 13.62 4.47
N SER A 77 0.24 13.48 5.33
CA SER A 77 0.42 12.83 6.63
C SER A 77 0.70 11.33 6.51
N ILE A 78 0.12 10.64 5.51
CA ILE A 78 0.45 9.24 5.22
C ILE A 78 1.91 9.09 4.78
N ALA A 79 2.47 10.08 4.07
CA ALA A 79 3.84 10.01 3.57
C ALA A 79 4.91 10.24 4.66
N GLN A 80 4.53 10.66 5.87
CA GLN A 80 5.48 10.96 6.95
C GLN A 80 6.00 9.66 7.55
N HIS A 81 7.32 9.51 7.59
CA HIS A 81 7.96 8.33 8.16
C HIS A 81 9.38 8.62 8.64
N ASP A 82 9.66 8.34 9.91
CA ASP A 82 10.95 8.69 10.54
C ASP A 82 12.07 7.68 10.24
N THR A 83 11.72 6.47 9.79
CA THR A 83 12.73 5.43 9.55
C THR A 83 13.31 5.41 8.13
N ILE A 84 12.78 6.23 7.22
CA ILE A 84 13.25 6.23 5.83
C ILE A 84 14.48 7.16 5.72
N PRO A 85 15.60 6.72 5.10
CA PRO A 85 16.77 7.56 4.97
C PRO A 85 16.47 8.89 4.24
N ASN A 86 16.89 10.01 4.82
CA ASN A 86 16.62 11.35 4.29
C ASN A 86 16.99 11.51 2.81
N HIS A 87 18.12 10.96 2.37
CA HIS A 87 18.56 11.06 0.97
C HIS A 87 17.56 10.41 -0.01
N MET A 88 16.82 9.38 0.41
CA MET A 88 15.79 8.74 -0.42
C MET A 88 14.54 9.62 -0.52
N VAL A 89 14.18 10.32 0.56
CA VAL A 89 13.09 11.30 0.59
C VAL A 89 13.44 12.51 -0.28
N GLU A 90 14.68 13.00 -0.19
CA GLU A 90 15.21 14.08 -1.02
C GLU A 90 15.16 13.72 -2.52
N ASN A 91 15.48 12.47 -2.89
CA ASN A 91 15.34 12.00 -4.27
C ASN A 91 13.89 12.09 -4.77
N ARG A 92 12.92 11.74 -3.91
CA ARG A 92 11.50 11.89 -4.23
C ARG A 92 11.11 13.35 -4.43
N ILE A 93 11.48 14.23 -3.50
CA ILE A 93 11.18 15.67 -3.58
C ILE A 93 11.80 16.25 -4.86
N LYS A 94 13.02 15.87 -5.19
CA LYS A 94 13.72 16.31 -6.40
C LYS A 94 13.03 15.82 -7.69
N ARG A 95 12.58 14.56 -7.74
CA ARG A 95 11.85 14.00 -8.90
C ARG A 95 10.50 14.68 -9.10
N ASP A 96 9.75 14.84 -8.02
CA ASP A 96 8.38 15.37 -8.07
C ASP A 96 8.35 16.91 -8.12
N GLY A 97 9.47 17.57 -7.83
CA GLY A 97 9.59 19.03 -7.80
C GLY A 97 8.81 19.68 -6.66
N SER A 98 8.40 18.91 -5.66
CA SER A 98 7.52 19.33 -4.57
C SER A 98 7.73 18.47 -3.32
N SER A 99 7.55 19.07 -2.14
CA SER A 99 7.45 18.32 -0.88
C SER A 99 6.10 17.64 -0.70
N LYS A 100 5.10 18.01 -1.50
CA LYS A 100 3.78 17.41 -1.45
C LYS A 100 3.81 15.99 -1.97
N SER A 101 3.01 15.14 -1.35
CA SER A 101 2.84 13.75 -1.68
C SER A 101 1.52 13.57 -2.44
N HIS A 102 1.47 12.54 -3.28
CA HIS A 102 0.32 12.32 -4.14
C HIS A 102 0.06 10.83 -4.36
N VAL A 103 -1.19 10.49 -4.64
CA VAL A 103 -1.62 9.16 -5.08
C VAL A 103 -1.96 9.26 -6.56
N THR A 104 -1.28 8.50 -7.41
CA THR A 104 -1.61 8.48 -8.85
C THR A 104 -2.90 7.69 -9.08
N ILE A 105 -3.91 8.34 -9.65
CA ILE A 105 -5.18 7.71 -10.04
C ILE A 105 -5.14 7.26 -11.50
N LEU A 106 -4.47 8.02 -12.36
CA LEU A 106 -4.38 7.78 -13.80
C LEU A 106 -2.94 8.03 -14.26
N HIS A 107 -2.31 7.04 -14.87
CA HIS A 107 -0.96 7.12 -15.39
C HIS A 107 -0.94 7.73 -16.81
N PRO A 108 0.15 8.37 -17.28
CA PRO A 108 0.21 9.00 -18.61
C PRO A 108 -0.16 8.13 -19.82
N LYS A 109 0.01 6.80 -19.70
CA LYS A 109 -0.34 5.84 -20.75
C LYS A 109 -1.85 5.58 -20.84
N GLU A 110 -2.58 5.86 -19.77
CA GLU A 110 -4.02 5.60 -19.61
C GLU A 110 -4.87 6.81 -20.02
N LEU A 111 -4.25 7.97 -20.25
CA LEU A 111 -4.95 9.23 -20.46
C LEU A 111 -5.92 9.18 -21.65
N ASN A 112 -5.51 8.62 -22.78
CA ASN A 112 -6.37 8.60 -23.97
C ASN A 112 -7.64 7.78 -23.73
N GLN A 113 -7.51 6.62 -23.09
CA GLN A 113 -8.62 5.74 -22.73
C GLN A 113 -9.59 6.43 -21.77
N ALA A 114 -9.08 7.11 -20.75
CA ALA A 114 -9.92 7.84 -19.81
C ALA A 114 -10.64 9.03 -20.46
N LEU A 115 -9.98 9.76 -21.38
CA LEU A 115 -10.61 10.84 -22.13
C LEU A 115 -11.73 10.32 -23.04
N GLU A 116 -11.51 9.18 -23.69
CA GLU A 116 -12.53 8.51 -24.51
C GLU A 116 -13.72 8.06 -23.65
N ALA A 117 -13.49 7.43 -22.51
CA ALA A 117 -14.53 7.01 -21.57
C ALA A 117 -15.36 8.21 -21.06
N ALA A 118 -14.73 9.36 -20.84
CA ALA A 118 -15.40 10.60 -20.43
C ALA A 118 -16.00 11.40 -21.61
N ASN A 119 -15.92 10.90 -22.85
CA ASN A 119 -16.32 11.59 -24.07
C ASN A 119 -15.70 13.00 -24.21
N ILE A 120 -14.41 13.13 -23.85
CA ILE A 120 -13.62 14.35 -23.95
C ILE A 120 -12.72 14.26 -25.18
N GLU A 121 -12.85 15.23 -26.09
CA GLU A 121 -12.07 15.29 -27.33
C GLU A 121 -10.56 15.21 -27.06
N LEU A 122 -9.87 14.33 -27.80
CA LEU A 122 -8.43 14.12 -27.67
C LEU A 122 -7.66 15.41 -28.02
N PRO A 123 -6.90 15.98 -27.08
CA PRO A 123 -6.16 17.20 -27.34
C PRO A 123 -4.97 16.93 -28.29
N LYS A 124 -4.67 17.89 -29.18
CA LYS A 124 -3.30 18.02 -29.73
C LYS A 124 -2.32 18.15 -28.56
N LYS A 125 -1.07 17.65 -28.67
CA LYS A 125 -0.08 17.56 -27.57
C LYS A 125 -0.02 18.78 -26.62
N LYS A 126 -0.16 20.00 -27.13
CA LYS A 126 -0.15 21.25 -26.35
C LYS A 126 -1.36 21.48 -25.43
N TYR A 127 -2.44 20.72 -25.57
CA TYR A 127 -3.69 20.90 -24.81
C TYR A 127 -3.97 19.80 -23.78
N LYS A 128 -2.97 18.95 -23.45
CA LYS A 128 -3.14 17.88 -22.44
C LYS A 128 -3.61 18.39 -21.08
N SER A 129 -3.04 19.51 -20.61
CA SER A 129 -3.45 20.11 -19.33
C SER A 129 -4.92 20.54 -19.34
N GLN A 130 -5.44 21.07 -20.45
CA GLN A 130 -6.84 21.47 -20.55
C GLN A 130 -7.78 20.24 -20.54
N ALA A 131 -7.40 19.18 -21.25
CA ALA A 131 -8.16 17.92 -21.22
C ALA A 131 -8.17 17.29 -19.83
N LEU A 132 -7.05 17.31 -19.10
CA LEU A 132 -6.98 16.85 -17.70
C LEU A 132 -7.87 17.68 -16.77
N LYS A 133 -7.95 19.01 -16.94
CA LYS A 133 -8.89 19.84 -16.16
C LYS A 133 -10.35 19.47 -16.46
N LYS A 134 -10.69 19.24 -17.73
CA LYS A 134 -12.03 18.76 -18.11
C LYS A 134 -12.32 17.38 -17.51
N LEU A 135 -11.33 16.49 -17.48
CA LEU A 135 -11.46 15.17 -16.88
C LEU A 135 -11.65 15.24 -15.36
N ILE A 136 -10.92 16.12 -14.67
CA ILE A 136 -11.12 16.37 -13.23
C ILE A 136 -12.55 16.89 -12.99
N GLN A 137 -12.99 17.88 -13.76
CA GLN A 137 -14.35 18.40 -13.64
C GLN A 137 -15.39 17.29 -13.89
N TRP A 138 -15.18 16.46 -14.92
CA TRP A 138 -16.04 15.32 -15.19
C TRP A 138 -16.11 14.36 -14.00
N ILE A 139 -14.98 14.03 -13.36
CA ILE A 139 -14.98 13.18 -12.15
C ILE A 139 -15.79 13.86 -11.04
N ILE A 140 -15.54 15.14 -10.77
CA ILE A 140 -16.26 15.92 -9.75
C ILE A 140 -17.77 15.92 -10.01
N ASP A 141 -18.19 16.10 -11.26
CA ASP A 141 -19.60 16.13 -11.64
C ASP A 141 -20.31 14.77 -11.41
N HIS A 142 -19.56 13.66 -11.44
CA HIS A 142 -20.13 12.31 -11.29
C HIS A 142 -19.99 11.71 -9.89
N VAL A 143 -18.93 12.06 -9.15
CA VAL A 143 -18.65 11.48 -7.82
C VAL A 143 -18.54 12.50 -6.69
N GLY A 144 -18.73 13.78 -7.00
CA GLY A 144 -18.61 14.90 -6.07
C GLY A 144 -17.18 15.39 -5.85
N GLU A 145 -17.07 16.59 -5.29
CA GLU A 145 -15.80 17.19 -4.89
C GLU A 145 -15.07 16.32 -3.85
N PRO A 146 -13.74 16.14 -3.97
CA PRO A 146 -12.98 15.33 -3.02
C PRO A 146 -13.06 15.78 -1.56
N SER A 147 -13.17 17.09 -1.32
CA SER A 147 -13.38 17.66 0.02
C SER A 147 -14.75 17.31 0.62
N ASN A 148 -15.71 16.88 -0.20
CA ASN A 148 -17.07 16.51 0.18
C ASN A 148 -17.30 14.99 0.22
N TRP A 149 -16.26 14.17 -0.02
CA TRP A 149 -16.34 12.72 0.18
C TRP A 149 -16.54 12.47 1.68
N SER A 150 -17.79 12.50 2.11
CA SER A 150 -18.20 12.67 3.51
C SER A 150 -18.18 11.36 4.29
N LYS A 151 -18.01 10.24 3.61
CA LYS A 151 -17.94 8.94 4.24
C LYS A 151 -16.49 8.50 4.36
N GLN A 152 -16.11 8.09 5.56
CA GLN A 152 -14.77 7.56 5.83
C GLN A 152 -14.45 6.33 4.97
N GLU A 153 -15.46 5.59 4.49
CA GLU A 153 -15.28 4.50 3.53
C GLU A 153 -14.78 4.96 2.14
N ASP A 154 -14.97 6.22 1.78
CA ASP A 154 -14.55 6.78 0.49
C ASP A 154 -13.08 7.24 0.51
N TRP A 155 -12.46 7.34 1.69
CA TRP A 155 -11.07 7.81 1.83
C TRP A 155 -10.07 6.68 1.61
N PRO A 156 -8.86 6.99 1.10
CA PRO A 156 -7.77 6.03 1.08
C PRO A 156 -7.41 5.59 2.50
N LYS A 157 -7.36 4.29 2.73
CA LYS A 157 -6.94 3.71 4.01
C LYS A 157 -5.50 3.25 3.89
N ASP A 158 -4.62 3.81 4.70
CA ASP A 158 -3.22 3.38 4.76
C ASP A 158 -3.14 1.95 5.31
N LEU A 159 -2.59 1.03 4.50
CA LEU A 159 -2.31 -0.34 4.91
C LEU A 159 -0.96 -0.48 5.59
N GLY A 160 -0.12 0.57 5.54
CA GLY A 160 1.19 0.63 6.14
C GLY A 160 2.33 0.73 5.13
N LEU A 161 3.54 0.82 5.68
CA LEU A 161 4.77 0.92 4.90
C LEU A 161 5.05 -0.38 4.13
N ALA A 162 5.42 -0.22 2.87
CA ALA A 162 5.87 -1.25 1.97
C ALA A 162 7.26 -0.94 1.39
N TYR A 163 7.90 -1.99 0.91
CA TYR A 163 9.26 -1.96 0.41
C TYR A 163 9.41 -2.85 -0.82
N VAL A 164 10.17 -2.36 -1.81
CA VAL A 164 10.61 -3.16 -2.96
C VAL A 164 12.10 -2.95 -3.20
N GLU A 165 12.75 -4.02 -3.64
CA GLU A 165 14.15 -4.02 -4.05
C GLU A 165 14.28 -4.64 -5.44
N LYS A 166 14.98 -3.94 -6.35
CA LYS A 166 15.42 -4.50 -7.62
C LYS A 166 16.91 -4.78 -7.54
N GLN A 167 17.29 -6.02 -7.80
CA GLN A 167 18.68 -6.37 -8.09
C GLN A 167 18.89 -6.24 -9.59
N GLN A 168 19.88 -5.46 -9.98
CA GLN A 168 20.33 -5.36 -11.36
C GLN A 168 21.80 -5.76 -11.40
N ASP A 169 22.08 -6.79 -12.19
CA ASP A 169 23.45 -7.16 -12.51
C ASP A 169 23.99 -6.10 -13.48
N ASP A 170 25.04 -5.42 -13.05
CA ASP A 170 25.79 -4.47 -13.87
C ASP A 170 26.90 -5.24 -14.60
N ASP A 171 27.25 -4.81 -15.82
CA ASP A 171 28.21 -5.52 -16.69
C ASP A 171 29.61 -5.66 -16.03
N ASP A 172 29.89 -4.86 -14.99
CA ASP A 172 31.12 -4.86 -14.19
C ASP A 172 31.09 -5.86 -12.99
N ASP A 173 30.23 -6.89 -13.02
CA ASP A 173 30.08 -7.88 -11.93
C ASP A 173 29.69 -7.26 -10.57
N LYS A 174 29.05 -6.07 -10.62
CA LYS A 174 28.55 -5.37 -9.42
C LYS A 174 27.03 -5.41 -9.43
N THR A 175 26.45 -6.22 -8.56
CA THR A 175 25.00 -6.16 -8.32
C THR A 175 24.63 -4.83 -7.67
N VAL A 176 24.01 -3.92 -8.44
CA VAL A 176 23.46 -2.69 -7.91
C VAL A 176 22.03 -2.96 -7.44
N LYS A 177 21.79 -2.75 -6.15
CA LYS A 177 20.45 -2.83 -5.57
C LYS A 177 19.81 -1.45 -5.60
N SER A 178 18.56 -1.38 -6.04
CA SER A 178 17.75 -0.17 -5.94
C SER A 178 16.50 -0.43 -5.13
N LYS A 179 16.19 0.49 -4.23
CA LYS A 179 15.12 0.40 -3.25
C LYS A 179 14.08 1.49 -3.45
N ALA A 180 12.82 1.17 -3.14
CA ALA A 180 11.81 2.18 -2.87
C ALA A 180 10.94 1.82 -1.67
N TYR A 181 10.50 2.88 -1.00
CA TYR A 181 9.59 2.86 0.13
C TYR A 181 8.33 3.64 -0.23
N PHE A 182 7.19 3.06 0.08
CA PHE A 182 5.88 3.65 -0.18
C PHE A 182 4.85 3.12 0.80
N HIS A 183 3.81 3.90 1.07
CA HIS A 183 2.63 3.41 1.79
C HIS A 183 1.64 2.80 0.79
N VAL A 184 1.14 1.60 1.06
CA VAL A 184 0.11 0.97 0.23
C VAL A 184 -1.25 1.41 0.73
N LEU A 185 -2.13 1.80 -0.19
CA LEU A 185 -3.47 2.28 0.16
C LEU A 185 -4.52 1.27 -0.29
N HIS A 186 -5.44 0.95 0.62
CA HIS A 186 -6.71 0.35 0.25
C HIS A 186 -7.72 1.46 -0.05
N TRP A 187 -8.13 1.56 -1.32
CA TRP A 187 -9.03 2.63 -1.74
C TRP A 187 -10.09 2.15 -2.76
N PRO A 188 -11.16 1.49 -2.29
CA PRO A 188 -12.26 1.02 -3.15
C PRO A 188 -12.89 2.13 -3.98
N PHE A 189 -13.02 3.33 -3.41
CA PHE A 189 -13.58 4.48 -4.13
C PHE A 189 -12.67 4.94 -5.28
N GLY A 190 -11.34 4.92 -5.11
CA GLY A 190 -10.39 5.13 -6.19
C GLY A 190 -10.56 4.11 -7.33
N HIS A 191 -10.82 2.84 -7.00
CA HIS A 191 -11.12 1.82 -8.01
C HIS A 191 -12.45 2.08 -8.74
N LYS A 192 -13.47 2.60 -8.03
CA LYS A 192 -14.72 3.03 -8.67
C LYS A 192 -14.48 4.13 -9.69
N ILE A 193 -13.66 5.13 -9.37
CA ILE A 193 -13.27 6.19 -10.33
C ILE A 193 -12.56 5.56 -11.54
N ARG A 194 -11.59 4.66 -11.32
CA ARG A 194 -10.88 3.98 -12.41
C ARG A 194 -11.85 3.17 -13.30
N GLN A 195 -12.79 2.44 -12.70
CA GLN A 195 -13.81 1.68 -13.44
C GLN A 195 -14.69 2.58 -14.30
N MET A 196 -15.11 3.75 -13.78
CA MET A 196 -15.90 4.73 -14.54
C MET A 196 -15.13 5.29 -15.75
N LEU A 197 -13.80 5.31 -15.67
CA LEU A 197 -12.90 5.72 -16.75
C LEU A 197 -12.46 4.54 -17.63
N HIS A 198 -13.09 3.37 -17.46
CA HIS A 198 -12.74 2.11 -18.12
C HIS A 198 -11.27 1.70 -17.94
N LEU A 199 -10.63 2.09 -16.84
CA LEU A 199 -9.25 1.75 -16.54
C LEU A 199 -9.17 0.45 -15.74
N GLU A 200 -8.09 -0.31 -15.97
CA GLU A 200 -7.78 -1.51 -15.18
C GLU A 200 -7.63 -1.19 -13.68
N PRO A 201 -7.81 -2.15 -12.76
CA PRO A 201 -7.45 -1.96 -11.37
C PRO A 201 -5.96 -1.59 -11.20
N ALA A 202 -5.63 -0.79 -10.18
CA ALA A 202 -4.25 -0.43 -9.86
C ALA A 202 -4.00 -0.45 -8.35
N PHE A 203 -2.76 -0.69 -7.93
CA PHE A 203 -2.37 -0.58 -6.53
C PHE A 203 -2.03 0.87 -6.18
N PHE A 204 -2.92 1.51 -5.43
CA PHE A 204 -2.72 2.87 -4.94
C PHE A 204 -1.62 2.90 -3.88
N HIS A 205 -0.73 3.87 -3.99
CA HIS A 205 0.37 4.05 -3.05
C HIS A 205 0.81 5.50 -2.98
N VAL A 206 1.44 5.86 -1.87
CA VAL A 206 2.15 7.14 -1.67
C VAL A 206 3.63 6.86 -1.63
N THR A 207 4.39 7.38 -2.58
CA THR A 207 5.86 7.20 -2.58
C THR A 207 6.49 8.05 -1.48
N VAL A 208 7.25 7.42 -0.58
CA VAL A 208 7.96 8.12 0.50
C VAL A 208 9.36 8.52 0.04
N GLY A 209 10.11 7.56 -0.49
CA GLY A 209 11.48 7.75 -0.95
C GLY A 209 12.01 6.57 -1.77
N PHE A 210 13.04 6.81 -2.58
CA PHE A 210 13.67 5.79 -3.42
C PHE A 210 15.16 6.09 -3.67
N ASP A 211 15.92 5.07 -4.04
CA ASP A 211 17.30 5.22 -4.51
C ASP A 211 17.34 5.94 -5.87
N PRO A 212 18.43 6.62 -6.24
CA PRO A 212 18.48 7.43 -7.47
C PRO A 212 18.11 6.69 -8.77
N LYS A 213 18.29 5.36 -8.79
CA LYS A 213 17.83 4.50 -9.89
C LYS A 213 16.36 4.13 -9.63
N ASP A 214 15.41 4.76 -10.33
CA ASP A 214 13.98 4.50 -10.08
C ASP A 214 13.62 3.01 -10.26
N VAL A 215 12.80 2.49 -9.35
CA VAL A 215 12.23 1.13 -9.39
C VAL A 215 10.84 1.18 -10.03
N HIS A 216 10.87 1.29 -11.36
CA HIS A 216 9.67 1.18 -12.20
C HIS A 216 9.32 -0.27 -12.53
N GLY A 217 8.02 -0.52 -12.74
CA GLY A 217 7.51 -1.80 -13.22
C GLY A 217 7.50 -2.95 -12.21
N LEU A 218 7.92 -2.69 -10.97
CA LEU A 218 7.75 -3.65 -9.88
C LEU A 218 6.31 -3.61 -9.34
N TYR A 219 5.87 -4.75 -8.80
CA TYR A 219 4.63 -4.84 -8.04
C TYR A 219 4.71 -3.97 -6.77
N LYS A 220 3.70 -3.14 -6.53
CA LYS A 220 3.61 -2.19 -5.40
C LYS A 220 2.30 -2.36 -4.61
N GLY A 221 1.77 -3.57 -4.57
CA GLY A 221 0.52 -3.90 -3.89
C GLY A 221 0.74 -4.35 -2.43
N PRO A 222 -0.34 -4.79 -1.75
CA PRO A 222 -0.28 -5.17 -0.34
C PRO A 222 0.70 -6.31 -0.02
N GLY A 223 1.06 -7.16 -0.98
CA GLY A 223 2.08 -8.20 -0.78
C GLY A 223 3.49 -7.68 -0.50
N THR A 224 3.75 -6.38 -0.66
CA THR A 224 5.05 -5.74 -0.35
C THR A 224 5.09 -5.04 1.01
N LEU A 225 4.03 -5.15 1.81
CA LEU A 225 3.99 -4.56 3.16
C LEU A 225 5.10 -5.15 4.03
N VAL A 226 5.81 -4.28 4.76
CA VAL A 226 6.92 -4.67 5.65
C VAL A 226 6.45 -5.64 6.74
N SER A 227 5.21 -5.52 7.19
CA SER A 227 4.58 -6.41 8.17
C SER A 227 4.26 -7.82 7.64
N LEU A 228 4.32 -8.02 6.32
CA LEU A 228 4.17 -9.33 5.66
C LEU A 228 5.50 -9.88 5.14
N MET A 229 6.61 -9.14 5.32
CA MET A 229 7.93 -9.61 4.91
C MET A 229 8.48 -10.65 5.90
N ASP A 230 9.24 -11.61 5.38
CA ASP A 230 9.94 -12.63 6.16
C ASP A 230 10.74 -11.98 7.29
N HIS A 231 10.49 -12.43 8.53
CA HIS A 231 11.10 -11.95 9.77
C HIS A 231 12.63 -11.91 9.71
N ARG A 232 13.26 -12.76 8.88
CA ARG A 232 14.72 -12.73 8.66
C ARG A 232 15.20 -11.42 8.01
N HIS A 233 14.33 -10.74 7.28
CA HIS A 233 14.58 -9.45 6.65
C HIS A 233 14.04 -8.28 7.48
N ASN A 234 13.14 -8.55 8.42
CA ASN A 234 12.58 -7.56 9.31
C ASN A 234 13.57 -7.27 10.45
N ARG A 235 14.50 -6.34 10.21
CA ARG A 235 15.35 -5.77 11.26
C ARG A 235 14.59 -4.76 12.14
N PHE A 236 13.31 -4.56 11.90
CA PHE A 236 12.45 -3.69 12.69
C PHE A 236 12.12 -4.38 14.02
N ASP A 237 12.22 -3.61 15.08
CA ASP A 237 12.35 -4.05 16.47
C ASP A 237 11.20 -4.96 16.94
N TYR A 238 11.49 -5.97 17.76
CA TYR A 238 10.54 -6.98 18.25
C TYR A 238 9.41 -6.40 19.12
N THR A 239 9.46 -5.11 19.43
CA THR A 239 8.48 -4.38 20.23
C THR A 239 7.15 -4.12 19.51
N GLN A 240 6.99 -4.59 18.25
CA GLN A 240 5.78 -4.39 17.44
C GLN A 240 4.96 -5.66 17.16
N GLU A 241 5.13 -6.74 17.91
CA GLU A 241 4.36 -7.98 17.69
C GLU A 241 2.84 -7.75 17.74
N GLU A 242 2.34 -7.05 18.77
CA GLU A 242 0.91 -6.74 18.90
C GLU A 242 0.39 -5.91 17.72
N GLN A 243 1.16 -4.90 17.28
CA GLN A 243 0.79 -4.07 16.13
C GLN A 243 0.76 -4.90 14.83
N THR A 244 1.70 -5.82 14.68
CA THR A 244 1.75 -6.75 13.54
C THR A 244 0.52 -7.66 13.54
N ILE A 245 0.13 -8.19 14.69
CA ILE A 245 -1.07 -9.05 14.84
C ILE A 245 -2.35 -8.26 14.52
N ILE A 246 -2.47 -7.02 14.99
CA ILE A 246 -3.61 -6.13 14.68
C ILE A 246 -3.68 -5.88 13.16
N GLN A 247 -2.55 -5.51 12.55
CA GLN A 247 -2.47 -5.25 11.13
C GLN A 247 -2.78 -6.51 10.32
N LEU A 248 -2.27 -7.67 10.72
CA LEU A 248 -2.55 -8.96 10.08
C LEU A 248 -4.05 -9.28 10.12
N THR A 249 -4.70 -9.06 11.27
CA THR A 249 -6.14 -9.23 11.43
C THR A 249 -6.93 -8.30 10.50
N TYR A 250 -6.47 -7.06 10.34
CA TYR A 250 -7.07 -6.12 9.40
C TYR A 250 -6.91 -6.57 7.94
N LEU A 251 -5.72 -6.99 7.54
CA LEU A 251 -5.42 -7.49 6.19
C LEU A 251 -6.21 -8.77 5.87
N LEU A 252 -6.41 -9.65 6.85
CA LEU A 252 -7.27 -10.83 6.73
C LEU A 252 -8.71 -10.46 6.36
N LYS A 253 -9.27 -9.42 7.00
CA LYS A 253 -10.61 -8.91 6.68
C LYS A 253 -10.70 -8.33 5.26
N LEU A 254 -9.60 -7.76 4.75
CA LEU A 254 -9.53 -7.20 3.40
C LEU A 254 -9.29 -8.25 2.31
N SER A 255 -8.72 -9.42 2.65
CA SER A 255 -8.37 -10.47 1.68
C SER A 255 -9.45 -10.85 0.66
N PRO A 256 -10.78 -10.85 0.96
CA PRO A 256 -11.80 -11.12 -0.05
C PRO A 256 -11.86 -10.12 -1.21
N GLN A 257 -11.27 -8.93 -1.05
CA GLN A 257 -11.22 -7.90 -2.09
C GLN A 257 -9.96 -8.02 -2.98
N TYR A 258 -9.01 -8.86 -2.59
CA TYR A 258 -7.72 -9.05 -3.27
C TYR A 258 -7.56 -10.50 -3.75
N THR A 259 -8.66 -11.13 -4.14
CA THR A 259 -8.69 -12.55 -4.51
C THR A 259 -7.81 -12.89 -5.72
N LYS A 260 -7.55 -11.92 -6.59
CA LYS A 260 -6.66 -12.05 -7.76
C LYS A 260 -5.21 -11.64 -7.49
N ASP A 261 -4.88 -11.21 -6.27
CA ASP A 261 -3.53 -10.77 -5.90
C ASP A 261 -2.75 -11.90 -5.22
N GLU A 262 -2.17 -12.78 -6.02
CA GLU A 262 -1.44 -13.96 -5.53
C GLU A 262 -0.26 -13.58 -4.62
N MET A 263 0.44 -12.48 -4.92
CA MET A 263 1.58 -12.02 -4.12
C MET A 263 1.12 -11.63 -2.72
N PHE A 264 0.04 -10.86 -2.60
CA PHE A 264 -0.54 -10.50 -1.31
C PHE A 264 -1.04 -11.72 -0.54
N LEU A 265 -1.83 -12.59 -1.18
CA LEU A 265 -2.41 -13.75 -0.49
C LEU A 265 -1.33 -14.72 0.01
N ASN A 266 -0.27 -14.97 -0.78
CA ASN A 266 0.85 -15.81 -0.36
C ASN A 266 1.63 -15.19 0.80
N ALA A 267 1.92 -13.89 0.74
CA ALA A 267 2.59 -13.18 1.84
C ALA A 267 1.75 -13.23 3.12
N LEU A 268 0.44 -13.01 3.01
CA LEU A 268 -0.50 -13.07 4.12
C LEU A 268 -0.56 -14.46 4.76
N VAL A 269 -0.66 -15.51 3.95
CA VAL A 269 -0.66 -16.91 4.42
C VAL A 269 0.64 -17.27 5.14
N ASN A 270 1.79 -16.87 4.60
CA ASN A 270 3.08 -17.12 5.22
C ASN A 270 3.16 -16.45 6.59
N GLN A 271 2.70 -15.20 6.69
CA GLN A 271 2.69 -14.46 7.95
C GLN A 271 1.74 -15.06 8.98
N CYS A 272 0.52 -15.45 8.58
CA CYS A 272 -0.40 -16.17 9.46
C CYS A 272 0.20 -17.49 9.96
N THR A 273 0.93 -18.21 9.10
CA THR A 273 1.59 -19.47 9.48
C THR A 273 2.69 -19.23 10.52
N TYR A 274 3.49 -18.18 10.35
CA TYR A 274 4.53 -17.83 11.30
C TYR A 274 3.97 -17.52 12.70
N TYR A 275 2.92 -16.70 12.78
CA TYR A 275 2.24 -16.39 14.04
C TYR A 275 1.30 -17.51 14.54
N GLN A 276 1.46 -18.73 14.01
CA GLN A 276 0.70 -19.93 14.38
C GLN A 276 -0.83 -19.79 14.23
N ASN A 277 -1.28 -18.84 13.42
CA ASN A 277 -2.69 -18.66 13.08
C ASN A 277 -3.10 -19.54 11.89
N ILE A 278 -3.04 -20.86 12.14
CA ILE A 278 -3.17 -21.90 11.09
C ILE A 278 -4.59 -21.92 10.48
N LEU A 279 -5.63 -21.62 11.27
CA LEU A 279 -7.01 -21.63 10.80
C LEU A 279 -7.24 -20.53 9.75
N ASP A 280 -6.74 -19.32 10.00
CA ASP A 280 -6.86 -18.22 9.05
C ASP A 280 -6.04 -18.49 7.78
N ALA A 281 -4.81 -19.02 7.92
CA ALA A 281 -4.00 -19.42 6.78
C ALA A 281 -4.70 -20.47 5.89
N ARG A 282 -5.37 -21.47 6.50
CA ARG A 282 -6.16 -22.48 5.77
C ARG A 282 -7.38 -21.88 5.10
N SER A 283 -8.09 -20.98 5.77
CA SER A 283 -9.27 -20.28 5.23
C SER A 283 -8.93 -19.48 3.97
N ILE A 284 -7.81 -18.74 3.98
CA ILE A 284 -7.33 -18.00 2.81
C ILE A 284 -6.99 -18.98 1.66
N LYS A 285 -6.19 -20.01 1.93
CA LYS A 285 -5.81 -21.01 0.91
C LYS A 285 -7.04 -21.68 0.30
N TRP A 286 -8.05 -21.99 1.11
CA TRP A 286 -9.27 -22.61 0.62
C TRP A 286 -10.05 -21.69 -0.32
N ARG A 287 -10.19 -20.40 0.02
CA ARG A 287 -10.84 -19.41 -0.85
C ARG A 287 -10.14 -19.28 -2.20
N PHE A 288 -8.80 -19.33 -2.20
CA PHE A 288 -8.01 -19.33 -3.42
C PHE A 288 -8.35 -20.54 -4.30
N ILE A 289 -8.32 -21.75 -3.72
CA ILE A 289 -8.67 -22.99 -4.44
C ILE A 289 -10.09 -22.93 -5.01
N GLN A 290 -11.07 -22.44 -4.22
CA GLN A 290 -12.46 -22.31 -4.67
C GLN A 290 -12.61 -21.38 -5.88
N GLN A 291 -11.86 -20.28 -5.92
CA GLN A 291 -11.87 -19.38 -7.06
C GLN A 291 -11.31 -20.05 -8.32
N PHE A 292 -10.19 -20.77 -8.22
CA PHE A 292 -9.63 -21.53 -9.35
C PHE A 292 -10.63 -22.53 -9.91
N ILE A 293 -11.31 -23.29 -9.03
CA ILE A 293 -12.35 -24.23 -9.44
C ILE A 293 -13.48 -23.50 -10.17
N THR A 294 -13.97 -22.40 -9.63
CA THR A 294 -15.11 -21.66 -10.20
C THR A 294 -14.79 -21.04 -11.56
N THR A 295 -13.60 -20.46 -11.73
CA THR A 295 -13.17 -19.89 -13.02
C THR A 295 -12.96 -20.98 -14.07
N SER A 296 -12.37 -22.13 -13.69
CA SER A 296 -12.18 -23.25 -14.61
C SER A 296 -13.49 -23.85 -15.13
N THR A 297 -14.57 -23.79 -14.33
CA THR A 297 -15.89 -24.28 -14.77
C THR A 297 -16.61 -23.31 -15.71
N GLN A 298 -16.33 -22.01 -15.64
CA GLN A 298 -16.97 -21.01 -16.51
C GLN A 298 -16.37 -20.96 -17.92
N GLU A 299 -15.07 -21.23 -18.07
CA GLU A 299 -14.43 -21.27 -19.41
C GLU A 299 -14.81 -22.51 -20.24
N VAL A 300 -15.41 -23.54 -19.63
CA VAL A 300 -15.80 -24.77 -20.33
C VAL A 300 -17.21 -24.67 -20.95
N ASP A 301 -18.05 -23.75 -20.49
CA ASP A 301 -19.46 -23.64 -20.92
C ASP A 301 -19.72 -22.68 -22.10
N GLU A 302 -18.71 -21.97 -22.62
CA GLU A 302 -18.88 -21.01 -23.72
C GLU A 302 -18.46 -21.52 -25.12
N THR A 303 -18.11 -22.81 -25.28
CA THR A 303 -17.67 -23.35 -26.59
C THR A 303 -18.41 -24.58 -27.13
N TRP A 304 -19.48 -25.07 -26.47
CA TRP A 304 -20.18 -26.27 -26.95
C TRP A 304 -21.71 -26.18 -26.82
N PHE A 305 -22.35 -25.33 -27.62
CA PHE A 305 -23.71 -25.58 -28.15
C PHE A 305 -24.04 -24.54 -29.23
N ASP A 306 -23.39 -24.63 -30.40
CA ASP A 306 -23.95 -24.06 -31.62
C ASP A 306 -24.99 -25.06 -32.18
N ALA A 307 -26.25 -24.86 -31.81
CA ALA A 307 -27.37 -25.69 -32.26
C ALA A 307 -27.86 -25.31 -33.68
N SER A 308 -27.09 -24.55 -34.46
CA SER A 308 -27.51 -24.07 -35.79
C SER A 308 -27.22 -25.02 -36.97
N GLU A 309 -26.54 -26.15 -36.75
CA GLU A 309 -26.36 -27.18 -37.78
C GLU A 309 -27.30 -28.38 -37.60
N VAL A 310 -28.61 -28.14 -37.80
CA VAL A 310 -29.55 -29.24 -38.10
C VAL A 310 -29.77 -29.26 -39.61
N PRO A 311 -29.25 -30.25 -40.35
CA PRO A 311 -29.53 -30.37 -41.77
C PRO A 311 -31.00 -30.72 -41.98
N ILE A 312 -31.74 -29.79 -42.58
CA ILE A 312 -33.08 -30.02 -43.11
C ILE A 312 -32.93 -30.97 -44.31
N PHE A 313 -33.22 -32.26 -44.11
CA PHE A 313 -33.46 -33.19 -45.20
C PHE A 313 -34.96 -33.22 -45.53
N SER A 314 -35.32 -32.74 -46.72
CA SER A 314 -36.53 -33.14 -47.48
C SER A 314 -36.24 -32.87 -48.96
N PRO A 315 -36.61 -33.79 -49.86
CA PRO A 315 -38.02 -33.92 -50.27
C PRO A 315 -38.72 -35.19 -49.79
#